data_AF-A0A851GCV1-F1
#
_entry.id   AF-A0A851GCV1-F1
#
_cell.length_a   1.000
_cell.length_b   1.000
_cell.length_c   1.000
_cell.angle_alpha   90.00
_cell.angle_beta   90.00
_cell.angle_gamma   90.00
#
_symmetry.space_group_name_H-M   'P 1'
#
loop_
_entity.id
_entity.type
_entity.pdbx_description
1 polymer ?
#
loop_
_entity_poly.entity_id
_entity_poly.type
_entity_poly.pdbx_seq_one_letter_code
_entity_poly.pdbx_strand_id
1 'polypeptide(L)'
;MPKTQLKKLTIEKFRALNDVAVEFGDYITVVCGKNGTSKSSILGIAAQIFSFEKDYVKDEALAFRQIAGEIDLPPRLDTTLS
;
A
#
# COMPACT_ATOMS: atom_id res chain seq x y z
N MET A 1 23.48 7.97 -2.48
CA MET A 1 22.27 8.14 -3.29
C MET A 1 21.06 8.07 -2.36
N PRO A 2 20.08 8.99 -2.45
CA PRO A 2 18.83 8.86 -1.71
C PRO A 2 18.08 7.61 -2.16
N LYS A 3 17.50 6.85 -1.22
CA LYS A 3 16.68 5.66 -1.49
C LYS A 3 15.36 5.72 -0.73
N THR A 4 14.25 5.44 -1.42
CA THR A 4 12.96 5.20 -0.79
C THR A 4 12.95 3.79 -0.23
N GLN A 5 12.69 3.64 1.07
CA GLN A 5 12.72 2.34 1.74
C GLN A 5 11.61 2.27 2.81
N LEU A 6 10.92 1.15 2.86
CA LEU A 6 10.00 0.85 3.95
C LEU A 6 10.83 0.38 5.14
N LYS A 7 10.71 1.05 6.29
CA LYS A 7 11.46 0.70 7.52
C LYS A 7 10.63 -0.11 8.51
N LYS A 8 9.40 0.32 8.74
CA LYS A 8 8.49 -0.27 9.71
C LYS A 8 7.06 -0.16 9.22
N LEU A 9 6.27 -1.20 9.45
CA LEU A 9 4.83 -1.22 9.28
C LEU A 9 4.19 -1.46 10.65
N THR A 10 3.34 -0.54 11.09
CA THR A 10 2.54 -0.69 12.30
C THR A 10 1.10 -0.94 11.90
N ILE A 11 0.51 -2.03 12.40
CA ILE A 11 -0.86 -2.46 12.13
C ILE A 11 -1.60 -2.44 13.46
N GLU A 12 -2.39 -1.38 13.70
CA GLU A 12 -3.18 -1.28 14.93
C GLU A 12 -4.29 -2.33 14.96
N LYS A 13 -5.08 -2.43 13.89
CA LYS A 13 -6.17 -3.41 13.78
C LYS A 13 -6.51 -3.74 12.34
N PHE A 14 -6.32 -5.01 11.95
CA PHE A 14 -6.76 -5.51 10.65
C PHE A 14 -7.00 -7.03 10.69
N ARG A 15 -8.24 -7.46 10.43
CA ARG A 15 -8.65 -8.87 10.56
C ARG A 15 -8.26 -9.42 11.94
N ALA A 16 -7.41 -10.44 12.00
CA ALA A 16 -6.90 -11.04 13.23
C ALA A 16 -5.61 -10.38 13.76
N LEU A 17 -5.05 -9.40 13.04
CA LEU A 17 -3.88 -8.64 13.49
C LEU A 17 -4.34 -7.53 14.43
N ASN A 18 -3.79 -7.53 15.64
CA ASN A 18 -4.04 -6.50 16.65
C ASN A 18 -2.68 -6.06 17.18
N ASP A 19 -2.36 -4.77 17.00
CA ASP A 19 -1.12 -4.12 17.43
C ASP A 19 0.17 -4.86 17.02
N VAL A 20 0.31 -5.08 15.71
CA VAL A 20 1.46 -5.79 15.12
C VAL A 20 2.43 -4.79 14.50
N ALA A 21 3.70 -4.86 14.90
CA ALA A 21 4.80 -4.13 14.28
C ALA A 21 5.68 -5.08 13.46
N VAL A 22 5.95 -4.72 12.21
CA VAL A 22 6.86 -5.43 11.31
C VAL A 22 8.01 -4.51 10.93
N GLU A 23 9.23 -4.91 11.24
CA GLU A 23 10.45 -4.22 10.80
C GLU A 23 10.98 -4.87 9.52
N PHE A 24 11.42 -4.04 8.59
CA PHE A 24 11.95 -4.49 7.30
C PHE A 24 13.48 -4.40 7.32
N GLY A 25 14.12 -5.50 6.91
CA GLY A 25 15.56 -5.54 6.68
C GLY A 25 15.97 -4.65 5.50
N ASP A 26 17.24 -4.26 5.47
CA ASP A 26 17.76 -3.32 4.47
C ASP A 26 17.80 -3.87 3.03
N TYR A 27 17.70 -5.20 2.87
CA TYR A 27 17.82 -5.89 1.59
C TYR A 27 16.63 -6.80 1.30
N ILE A 28 16.45 -7.87 2.11
CA ILE A 28 15.39 -8.85 1.94
C ILE A 28 14.76 -9.12 3.30
N THR A 29 13.43 -9.11 3.36
CA THR A 29 12.64 -9.50 4.53
C THR A 29 11.79 -10.71 4.16
N VAL A 30 11.96 -11.82 4.86
CA VAL A 30 11.19 -13.05 4.63
C VAL A 30 10.02 -13.11 5.60
N VAL A 31 8.79 -13.14 5.08
CA VAL A 31 7.58 -13.34 5.88
C VAL A 31 7.15 -14.81 5.77
N CYS A 32 7.40 -15.60 6.81
CA CYS A 32 7.10 -17.02 6.87
C CYS A 32 6.12 -17.39 7.99
N GLY A 33 5.52 -18.58 7.92
CA GLY A 33 4.50 -19.04 8.86
C GLY A 33 3.54 -20.04 8.24
N LYS A 34 2.70 -20.68 9.06
CA LYS A 34 1.68 -21.64 8.59
C LYS A 34 0.64 -20.98 7.67
N ASN A 35 -0.11 -21.79 6.94
CA ASN A 35 -1.25 -21.29 6.17
C ASN A 35 -2.29 -20.68 7.11
N GLY A 36 -2.95 -19.60 6.68
CA GLY A 36 -3.90 -18.85 7.50
C GLY A 36 -3.28 -17.85 8.48
N THR A 37 -1.94 -17.77 8.59
CA THR A 37 -1.26 -16.86 9.55
C THR A 37 -0.99 -15.46 8.96
N SER A 38 -1.96 -14.87 8.27
CA SER A 38 -1.97 -13.47 7.81
C SER A 38 -0.80 -12.97 6.91
N LYS A 39 0.11 -13.83 6.42
CA LYS A 39 1.24 -13.43 5.57
C LYS A 39 0.84 -12.55 4.37
N SER A 40 -0.09 -13.04 3.54
CA SER A 40 -0.61 -12.28 2.39
C SER A 40 -1.40 -11.04 2.82
N SER A 41 -1.94 -11.02 4.04
CA SER A 41 -2.60 -9.82 4.58
C SER A 41 -1.58 -8.72 4.89
N ILE A 42 -0.46 -9.06 5.53
CA ILE A 42 0.64 -8.13 5.82
C ILE A 42 1.21 -7.55 4.52
N LEU A 43 1.48 -8.41 3.52
CA LEU A 43 1.94 -7.92 2.21
C LEU A 43 0.88 -7.06 1.50
N GLY A 44 -0.40 -7.42 1.59
CA GLY A 44 -1.48 -6.62 1.01
C GLY A 44 -1.59 -5.22 1.62
N ILE A 45 -1.43 -5.10 2.94
CA ILE A 45 -1.39 -3.80 3.62
C ILE A 45 -0.14 -3.01 3.20
N ALA A 46 1.04 -3.65 3.19
CA ALA A 46 2.25 -3.00 2.74
C ALA A 46 2.14 -2.50 1.29
N ALA A 47 1.46 -3.26 0.42
CA ALA A 47 1.21 -2.87 -0.97
C ALA A 47 0.37 -1.59 -1.10
N GLN A 48 -0.60 -1.35 -0.21
CA GLN A 48 -1.42 -0.13 -0.23
C GLN A 48 -0.61 1.16 0.03
N ILE A 49 0.51 1.05 0.75
CA ILE A 49 1.41 2.19 1.02
C ILE A 49 2.11 2.62 -0.27
N PHE A 50 2.34 1.69 -1.18
CA PHE A 50 2.90 2.00 -2.49
C PHE A 50 1.78 2.49 -3.42
N SER A 51 1.35 3.74 -3.22
CA SER A 51 0.61 4.47 -4.25
C SER A 51 1.59 4.88 -5.33
N PHE A 52 1.47 4.25 -6.49
CA PHE A 52 2.23 4.61 -7.70
C PHE A 52 1.54 5.71 -8.48
N GLU A 53 0.72 6.53 -7.82
CA GLU A 53 -0.03 7.59 -8.48
C GLU A 53 0.75 8.88 -8.67
N LYS A 54 1.74 9.13 -7.81
CA LYS A 54 2.50 10.37 -7.77
C LYS A 54 3.99 10.10 -7.59
N ASP A 55 4.80 10.75 -8.40
CA ASP A 55 6.24 10.84 -8.23
C ASP A 55 6.51 11.92 -7.18
N TYR A 56 6.71 11.50 -5.93
CA TYR A 56 6.99 12.43 -4.82
C TYR A 56 8.38 13.09 -4.91
N VAL A 57 9.28 12.63 -5.79
CA VAL A 57 10.57 13.28 -6.02
C VAL A 57 10.42 14.47 -6.97
N LYS A 58 9.52 14.35 -7.96
CA LYS A 58 9.24 15.39 -8.96
C LYS A 58 7.98 16.21 -8.68
N ASP A 59 7.17 15.77 -7.73
CA ASP A 59 5.84 16.29 -7.41
C ASP A 59 4.82 16.17 -8.56
N GLU A 60 5.04 15.23 -9.49
CA GLU A 60 4.23 15.02 -10.70
C GLU A 60 3.37 13.77 -10.58
N ALA A 61 2.20 13.74 -11.23
CA ALA A 61 1.43 12.50 -11.36
C ALA A 61 2.23 11.50 -12.22
N LEU A 62 2.32 10.25 -11.78
CA LEU A 62 2.94 9.21 -12.61
C LEU A 62 1.99 8.92 -13.79
N ALA A 63 2.54 8.74 -14.99
CA ALA A 63 1.75 8.44 -16.18
C ALA A 63 1.58 6.92 -16.33
N PHE A 64 0.78 6.28 -15.47
CA PHE A 64 0.49 4.84 -15.56
C PHE A 64 -0.81 4.60 -16.34
N ARG A 65 -0.70 3.84 -17.43
CA ARG A 65 -1.88 3.25 -18.11
C ARG A 65 -2.18 1.90 -17.48
N GLN A 66 -3.33 1.78 -16.83
CA GLN A 66 -3.83 0.46 -16.45
C GLN A 66 -4.09 -0.37 -17.72
N ILE A 67 -3.80 -1.67 -17.68
CA ILE A 67 -4.08 -2.58 -18.81
C ILE A 67 -5.59 -2.65 -19.12
N ALA A 68 -6.43 -2.34 -18.13
CA ALA A 68 -7.89 -2.27 -18.25
C ALA A 68 -8.42 -0.97 -18.91
N GLY A 69 -7.55 -0.03 -19.29
CA GLY A 69 -7.95 1.30 -19.74
C GLY A 69 -8.43 2.19 -18.58
N GLU A 70 -8.39 3.51 -18.77
CA GLU A 70 -9.06 4.45 -17.87
C GLU A 70 -10.55 4.11 -17.88
N ILE A 71 -11.08 3.55 -16.79
CA ILE A 71 -12.52 3.63 -16.56
C ILE A 71 -12.75 5.10 -16.21
N ASP A 72 -13.32 5.83 -17.17
CA ASP A 72 -13.94 7.14 -16.95
C ASP A 72 -15.09 6.94 -15.95
N LEU A 73 -14.75 6.86 -14.67
CA LEU A 73 -15.73 6.89 -13.60
C LEU A 73 -16.27 8.31 -13.59
N PRO A 74 -17.59 8.52 -13.76
CA PRO A 74 -18.15 9.85 -13.66
C PRO A 74 -17.76 10.46 -12.31
N PRO A 75 -17.50 11.78 -12.27
CA PRO A 75 -17.13 12.45 -11.03
C PRO A 75 -18.15 12.06 -9.96
N ARG A 76 -17.66 11.59 -8.81
CA ARG A 76 -18.49 11.22 -7.67
C ARG A 76 -19.49 12.35 -7.46
N LEU A 77 -20.78 12.02 -7.60
CA LEU A 77 -21.86 12.95 -7.29
C LEU A 77 -21.60 13.46 -5.89
N ASP A 78 -21.26 14.74 -5.79
CA ASP A 78 -21.13 15.43 -4.51
C ASP A 78 -22.46 15.25 -3.78
N THR A 79 -22.44 14.41 -2.75
CA THR A 79 -23.55 14.24 -1.82
C THR A 79 -23.28 15.17 -0.64
N THR A 80 -23.09 16.46 -0.91
CA THR A 80 -23.54 17.51 -0.02
C THR A 80 -25.05 17.37 0.12
N LEU A 81 -25.45 16.72 1.22
CA LEU A 81 -26.79 16.79 1.78
C LEU A 81 -27.21 18.26 1.88
N SER A 82 -28.26 18.62 1.14
CA SER A 82 -29.12 19.79 1.40
C SER A 82 -30.49 19.29 1.80
#